data_AF-A0A2E8BAA8-F1
#
_entry.id   AF-A0A2E8BAA8-F1
#
_cell.length_a   1.000
_cell.length_b   1.000
_cell.length_c   1.000
_cell.angle_alpha   90.00
_cell.angle_beta   90.00
_cell.angle_gamma   90.00
#
_symmetry.space_group_name_H-M   'P 1'
#
loop_
_entity.id
_entity.type
_entity.pdbx_description
1 polymer ?
#
loop_
_entity_poly.entity_id
_entity_poly.type
_entity_poly.pdbx_seq_one_letter_code
_entity_poly.pdbx_strand_id
1 'polypeptide(L)'
;MWLGVAIMNGRPTFSNPRQALFLVLLMLMLPLASQSQAFSDAPEIKETTHVAPILVEGLPPLYCGEQLCDRPLRTVDREGRDANMEYGWWQAYGPDLDWN
;
A
#
# COMPACT_ATOMS: atom_id res chain seq x y z
N MET A 1 -12.31 -47.47 -10.89
CA MET A 1 -12.16 -46.12 -10.32
C MET A 1 -12.92 -45.16 -11.23
N TRP A 2 -14.21 -44.93 -10.97
CA TRP A 2 -15.08 -44.03 -11.74
C TRP A 2 -15.38 -42.82 -10.86
N LEU A 3 -14.80 -41.66 -11.17
CA LEU A 3 -15.23 -40.39 -10.58
C LEU A 3 -16.54 -39.99 -11.27
N GLY A 4 -17.66 -40.26 -10.62
CA GLY A 4 -18.95 -39.66 -10.99
C GLY A 4 -18.94 -38.19 -10.59
N VAL A 5 -18.75 -37.30 -11.56
CA VAL A 5 -19.06 -35.88 -11.39
C VAL A 5 -20.57 -35.75 -11.22
N ALA A 6 -21.00 -35.46 -9.99
CA ALA A 6 -22.36 -35.06 -9.72
C ALA A 6 -22.58 -33.67 -10.32
N ILE A 7 -23.09 -33.61 -11.56
CA ILE A 7 -23.65 -32.39 -12.11
C ILE A 7 -24.94 -32.13 -11.32
N MET A 8 -24.86 -31.24 -10.34
CA MET A 8 -26.02 -30.71 -9.63
C MET A 8 -26.90 -29.97 -10.64
N ASN A 9 -27.88 -30.67 -11.22
CA ASN A 9 -28.99 -30.08 -11.95
C ASN A 9 -29.97 -29.46 -10.94
N GLY A 10 -29.51 -28.45 -10.19
CA GLY A 10 -30.37 -27.61 -9.38
C GLY A 10 -31.12 -26.66 -10.29
N ARG A 11 -32.30 -27.06 -10.76
CA ARG A 11 -33.23 -26.13 -11.41
C ARG A 11 -33.73 -25.17 -10.30
N PRO A 12 -33.41 -23.87 -10.35
CA PRO A 12 -33.88 -22.97 -9.32
C PRO A 12 -35.40 -22.86 -9.41
N THR A 13 -36.10 -23.37 -8.40
CA THR A 13 -37.56 -23.37 -8.32
C THR A 13 -38.15 -21.98 -8.13
N PHE A 14 -37.32 -20.99 -7.74
CA PHE A 14 -37.71 -19.61 -7.45
C PHE A 14 -36.72 -18.56 -7.97
N SER A 15 -35.93 -18.82 -9.02
CA SER A 15 -35.06 -17.76 -9.56
C SER A 15 -35.88 -16.75 -10.37
N ASN A 16 -36.03 -15.54 -9.85
CA ASN A 16 -36.54 -14.43 -10.64
C ASN A 16 -35.40 -13.93 -11.55
N PRO A 17 -35.51 -14.08 -12.89
CA PRO A 17 -34.44 -13.72 -13.81
C PRO A 17 -34.06 -12.23 -13.73
N ARG A 18 -34.99 -11.36 -13.30
CA ARG A 18 -34.74 -9.94 -13.08
C ARG A 18 -33.80 -9.70 -11.88
N GLN A 19 -33.97 -10.47 -10.81
CA GLN A 19 -33.10 -10.37 -9.63
C GLN A 19 -31.70 -10.94 -9.92
N ALA A 20 -31.62 -12.04 -10.68
CA ALA A 20 -30.35 -12.60 -11.12
C ALA A 20 -29.57 -11.62 -12.02
N LEU A 21 -30.24 -10.98 -12.98
CA LEU A 21 -29.64 -9.93 -13.82
C LEU A 21 -29.14 -8.74 -12.99
N PHE A 22 -29.91 -8.31 -11.99
CA PHE A 22 -29.50 -7.23 -11.10
C PHE A 22 -28.23 -7.57 -10.31
N LEU A 23 -28.14 -8.79 -9.78
CA LEU A 23 -26.94 -9.25 -9.05
C LEU A 23 -25.72 -9.35 -9.96
N VAL A 24 -25.88 -9.85 -11.19
CA VAL A 24 -24.80 -9.90 -12.19
C VAL A 24 -24.32 -8.49 -12.55
N LEU A 25 -25.24 -7.55 -12.76
CA LEU A 25 -24.92 -6.14 -13.00
C LEU A 25 -24.12 -5.56 -11.83
N LEU A 26 -24.57 -5.81 -10.59
CA LEU A 26 -23.89 -5.33 -9.38
C LEU A 26 -22.47 -5.90 -9.25
N MET A 27 -22.29 -7.20 -9.55
CA MET A 27 -20.99 -7.87 -9.63
C MET A 27 -20.08 -7.28 -10.71
N LEU A 28 -20.62 -6.91 -11.87
CA LEU A 28 -19.84 -6.28 -12.95
C LEU A 28 -19.42 -4.83 -12.65
N MET A 29 -20.19 -4.10 -11.85
CA MET A 29 -19.92 -2.69 -11.54
C MET A 29 -18.97 -2.51 -10.33
N LEU A 30 -18.81 -3.55 -9.49
CA LEU A 30 -17.90 -3.55 -8.33
C LEU A 30 -16.43 -3.18 -8.68
N PRO A 31 -15.81 -3.71 -9.76
CA PRO A 31 -14.44 -3.34 -10.15
C PRO A 31 -14.26 -1.89 -10.62
N LEU A 32 -15.35 -1.18 -10.95
CA LEU A 32 -15.28 0.22 -11.37
C LEU A 32 -15.08 1.16 -10.16
N ALA A 33 -15.48 0.74 -8.96
CA ALA A 33 -15.31 1.51 -7.73
C ALA A 33 -13.86 1.52 -7.22
N SER A 34 -13.02 0.57 -7.66
CA SER A 34 -11.60 0.48 -7.29
C SER A 34 -10.66 1.26 -8.20
N GLN A 35 -11.19 2.03 -9.16
CA GLN A 35 -10.38 2.80 -10.11
C GLN A 35 -10.04 4.19 -9.53
N SER A 36 -9.40 4.25 -8.36
CA SER A 36 -8.65 5.45 -7.97
C SER A 36 -7.37 5.48 -8.80
N GLN A 37 -7.30 6.45 -9.71
CA GLN A 37 -6.23 6.62 -10.68
C GLN A 37 -4.85 6.74 -9.98
N ALA A 38 -3.87 5.95 -10.41
CA ALA A 38 -2.46 6.28 -10.26
C ALA A 38 -1.98 6.83 -11.62
N PHE A 39 -2.33 8.09 -11.90
CA PHE A 39 -1.66 8.85 -12.95
C PHE A 39 -0.81 9.91 -12.27
N SER A 40 0.48 9.64 -12.18
CA SER A 40 1.48 10.64 -11.87
C SER A 40 2.65 10.42 -12.83
N ASP A 41 2.57 11.05 -14.02
CA ASP A 41 3.78 11.54 -14.66
C ASP A 41 4.31 12.66 -13.76
N ALA A 42 5.04 12.28 -12.71
CA ALA A 42 5.75 13.23 -11.88
C ALA A 42 7.04 13.62 -12.61
N PRO A 43 7.42 14.91 -12.63
CA PRO A 43 8.69 15.32 -13.20
C PRO A 43 9.83 14.57 -12.49
N GLU A 44 10.85 14.15 -13.24
CA GLU A 44 12.09 13.55 -12.72
C GLU A 44 12.86 14.60 -11.90
N ILE A 45 12.36 14.92 -10.72
CA ILE A 45 13.10 15.62 -9.69
C ILE A 45 14.07 14.56 -9.17
N LYS A 46 15.38 14.83 -9.25
CA LYS A 46 16.38 14.08 -8.49
C LYS A 46 16.06 14.27 -7.01
N GLU A 47 15.18 13.42 -6.49
CA GLU A 47 14.86 13.37 -5.08
C GLU A 47 16.17 13.07 -4.36
N THR A 48 16.57 14.01 -3.50
CA THR A 48 17.63 13.75 -2.53
C THR A 48 17.24 12.46 -1.81
N THR A 49 18.07 11.43 -1.90
CA THR A 49 17.77 10.12 -1.31
C THR A 49 18.31 10.01 0.12
N HIS A 50 19.30 10.84 0.46
CA HIS A 50 20.01 10.81 1.74
C HIS A 50 20.16 12.22 2.33
N VAL A 51 20.27 12.29 3.67
CA VAL A 51 20.45 13.52 4.46
C VAL A 51 21.48 13.26 5.55
N ALA A 52 22.02 14.33 6.11
CA ALA A 52 22.97 14.28 7.22
C ALA A 52 22.49 13.40 8.40
N PRO A 53 23.42 12.75 9.11
CA PRO A 53 23.15 11.84 10.23
C PRO A 53 22.46 12.55 11.41
N ILE A 54 21.59 11.83 12.11
CA ILE A 54 21.04 12.25 13.41
C ILE A 54 21.87 11.61 14.51
N LEU A 55 22.41 12.42 15.42
CA LEU A 55 23.14 11.94 16.58
C LEU A 55 22.20 11.90 17.78
N VAL A 56 21.85 10.69 18.22
CA VAL A 56 21.00 10.46 19.39
C VAL A 56 21.87 10.05 20.58
N GLU A 57 21.62 10.63 21.74
CA GLU A 57 22.36 10.28 22.96
C GLU A 57 22.15 8.80 23.34
N GLY A 58 23.27 8.10 23.60
CA GLY A 58 23.25 6.69 23.99
C GLY A 58 23.22 5.70 22.82
N LEU A 59 23.09 6.16 21.58
CA LEU A 59 23.20 5.31 20.38
C LEU A 59 24.57 5.49 19.71
N PRO A 60 25.25 4.40 19.31
CA PRO A 60 26.50 4.49 18.57
C PRO A 60 26.22 5.01 17.14
N PRO A 61 26.96 6.02 16.66
CA PRO A 61 26.72 6.56 15.33
C PRO A 61 27.23 5.61 14.23
N LEU A 62 26.59 5.66 13.06
CA LEU A 62 26.99 4.86 11.91
C LEU A 62 28.14 5.49 11.13
N TYR A 63 29.21 4.72 10.92
CA TYR A 63 30.40 5.14 10.19
C TYR A 63 30.53 4.45 8.83
N CYS A 64 30.85 5.26 7.82
CA CYS A 64 31.11 4.85 6.43
C CYS A 64 32.60 5.04 6.14
N GLY A 65 33.45 4.29 6.87
CA GLY A 65 34.90 4.50 6.91
C GLY A 65 35.27 5.49 8.01
N GLU A 66 35.89 6.62 7.65
CA GLU A 66 36.30 7.65 8.63
C GLU A 66 35.28 8.77 8.81
N GLN A 67 34.17 8.74 8.06
CA GLN A 67 33.11 9.74 8.11
C GLN A 67 31.81 9.11 8.60
N LEU A 68 30.92 9.94 9.15
CA LEU A 68 29.56 9.52 9.47
C LEU A 68 28.79 9.23 8.18
N CYS A 69 28.00 8.17 8.17
CA CYS A 69 27.14 7.86 7.04
C CYS A 69 26.00 8.87 6.95
N ASP A 70 25.67 9.28 5.72
CA ASP A 70 24.38 9.89 5.46
C ASP A 70 23.28 8.84 5.59
N ARG A 71 22.10 9.28 6.02
CA ARG A 71 20.94 8.43 6.29
C ARG A 71 19.90 8.55 5.18
N PRO A 72 19.20 7.45 4.83
CA PRO A 72 18.18 7.49 3.80
C PRO A 72 16.97 8.34 4.24
N LEU A 73 16.36 9.04 3.29
CA LEU A 73 15.09 9.73 3.48
C LEU A 73 13.96 8.71 3.59
N ARG A 74 13.26 8.72 4.74
CA ARG A 74 12.04 7.95 4.99
C ARG A 74 10.77 8.81 4.84
N THR A 75 10.86 9.94 4.13
CA THR A 75 9.71 10.79 3.80
C THR A 75 9.02 10.22 2.57
N VAL A 76 7.77 9.81 2.74
CA VAL A 76 6.94 9.28 1.65
C VAL A 76 5.88 10.33 1.32
N ASP A 77 5.81 10.76 0.07
CA ASP A 77 4.75 11.68 -0.35
C ASP A 77 3.37 11.01 -0.20
N ARG A 78 2.45 11.77 0.37
CA ARG A 78 1.05 11.37 0.53
C ARG A 78 0.21 11.75 -0.67
N GLU A 79 0.72 12.57 -1.59
CA GLU A 79 0.00 13.02 -2.80
C GLU A 79 -1.40 13.57 -2.44
N GLY A 80 -1.50 14.27 -1.30
CA GLY A 80 -2.77 14.81 -0.78
C GLY A 80 -3.72 13.79 -0.14
N ARG A 81 -3.29 12.54 0.10
CA ARG A 81 -4.11 11.53 0.78
C ARG A 81 -4.24 11.79 2.29
N ASP A 82 -5.49 11.85 2.74
CA ASP A 82 -5.84 11.90 4.16
C ASP A 82 -5.39 10.61 4.89
N ALA A 83 -5.00 10.76 6.15
CA ALA A 83 -4.68 9.64 7.03
C ALA A 83 -4.95 10.05 8.48
N ASN A 84 -5.23 9.03 9.29
CA ASN A 84 -5.60 9.20 10.69
C ASN A 84 -4.46 9.76 11.57
N MET A 85 -3.20 9.59 11.16
CA MET A 85 -2.03 10.02 11.91
C MET A 85 -1.29 11.17 11.21
N GLU A 86 -0.61 11.98 12.01
CA GLU A 86 0.20 13.11 11.57
C GLU A 86 1.34 12.67 10.63
N TYR A 87 1.71 13.51 9.67
CA TYR A 87 2.80 13.20 8.75
C TYR A 87 4.10 12.89 9.52
N GLY A 88 4.78 11.80 9.16
CA GLY A 88 6.00 11.38 9.84
C GLY A 88 5.78 10.52 11.09
N TRP A 89 4.53 10.17 11.46
CA TRP A 89 4.25 9.31 12.62
C TRP A 89 5.05 8.00 12.64
N TRP A 90 5.32 7.42 11.47
CA TRP A 90 6.08 6.16 11.32
C TRP A 90 7.55 6.30 11.70
N GLN A 91 8.10 7.51 11.71
CA GLN A 91 9.49 7.77 12.11
C GLN A 91 9.70 7.61 13.62
N ALA A 92 8.62 7.66 14.40
CA ALA A 92 8.67 7.32 15.82
C ALA A 92 8.76 5.81 16.07
N TYR A 93 8.55 4.99 15.03
CA TYR A 93 8.59 3.53 15.12
C TYR A 93 9.87 3.03 14.46
N GLY A 94 10.75 2.45 15.28
CA GLY A 94 12.01 1.86 14.87
C GLY A 94 12.75 1.38 16.11
N PRO A 95 13.65 0.40 15.97
CA PRO A 95 14.53 0.01 17.08
C PRO A 95 15.37 1.20 17.55
N ASP A 96 15.78 2.06 16.61
CA ASP A 96 16.66 3.19 16.84
C ASP A 96 16.01 4.52 16.39
N LEU A 97 16.27 5.58 17.15
CA LEU A 97 15.76 6.93 16.90
C LEU A 97 16.60 7.74 15.90
N ASP A 98 17.74 7.20 15.46
CA ASP A 98 18.64 7.79 14.46
C ASP A 98 18.23 7.45 13.02
N TRP A 99 17.22 6.58 12.86
CA TRP A 99 16.64 6.08 11.61
C TRP A 99 17.68 5.52 10.63
N ASN A 100 18.75 4.95 11.19
CA ASN A 100 19.63 4.02 10.51
C ASN A 100 18.84 2.79 10.02
#